data_AF-A0A964GN45-F1
#
_entry.id   AF-A0A964GN45-F1
#
_cell.length_a   1.000
_cell.length_b   1.000
_cell.length_c   1.000
_cell.angle_alpha   90.00
_cell.angle_beta   90.00
_cell.angle_gamma   90.00
#
_symmetry.space_group_name_H-M   'P 1'
#
loop_
_entity.id
_entity.type
_entity.pdbx_description
1 polymer ?
#
loop_
_entity_poly.entity_id
_entity_poly.type
_entity_poly.pdbx_seq_one_letter_code
_entity_poly.pdbx_strand_id
1 'polypeptide(L)'
;MSYAPATLPDGTLTFLPERLNRDPAVLRGLTNDEMWVALIVGAVLGMVLGGPLAVATVSIATLPTCMFLCMALVLLGGGKLLRRAKRARPETWLYRRLQWQLAAHWGIGSQYLILHSGPWAVRRTRRPMRIAP
;
A
#
# COMPACT_ATOMS: atom_id res chain seq x y z
N MET A 1 -12.29 -26.91 29.95
CA MET A 1 -11.14 -26.95 29.03
C MET A 1 -10.48 -25.59 29.05
N SER A 2 -9.37 -25.47 29.77
CA SER A 2 -8.63 -24.22 29.92
C SER A 2 -7.79 -23.99 28.67
N TYR A 3 -8.14 -23.00 27.85
CA TYR A 3 -7.36 -22.60 26.67
C TYR A 3 -6.15 -21.76 27.12
N ALA A 4 -5.19 -22.39 27.80
CA ALA A 4 -3.89 -21.76 28.02
C ALA A 4 -3.14 -21.79 26.68
N PRO A 5 -2.66 -20.65 26.17
CA PRO A 5 -1.87 -20.63 24.94
C PRO A 5 -0.62 -21.48 25.15
N ALA A 6 -0.30 -22.36 24.18
CA ALA A 6 0.91 -23.16 24.24
C ALA A 6 2.12 -22.21 24.17
N THR A 7 2.87 -22.09 25.27
CA THR A 7 4.09 -21.29 25.39
C THR A 7 5.32 -22.18 25.30
N LEU A 8 6.39 -21.69 24.68
CA LEU A 8 7.71 -22.30 24.72
C LEU A 8 8.29 -22.25 26.14
N PRO A 9 9.32 -23.06 26.44
CA PRO A 9 10.05 -23.01 27.72
C PRO A 9 10.56 -21.61 28.09
N ASP A 10 10.80 -20.79 27.07
CA ASP A 10 11.33 -19.43 27.18
C ASP A 10 10.22 -18.37 27.41
N GLY A 11 8.96 -18.80 27.58
CA GLY A 11 7.81 -17.93 27.83
C GLY A 11 7.22 -17.26 26.59
N THR A 12 7.77 -17.50 25.40
CA THR A 12 7.24 -17.02 24.11
C THR A 12 6.08 -17.88 23.62
N LEU A 13 5.18 -17.31 22.82
CA LEU A 13 4.06 -18.05 22.25
C LEU A 13 4.56 -18.99 21.15
N THR A 14 4.09 -20.24 21.12
CA THR A 14 4.36 -21.20 20.02
C THR A 14 3.79 -20.75 18.67
N PHE A 15 2.83 -19.83 18.69
CA PHE A 15 2.17 -19.29 17.52
C PHE A 15 2.08 -17.76 17.64
N LEU A 16 2.43 -17.05 16.56
CA LEU A 16 2.27 -15.60 16.47
C LEU A 16 0.81 -15.28 16.09
N PRO A 17 0.02 -14.63 16.96
CA PRO A 17 -1.33 -14.26 16.61
C PRO A 17 -1.36 -13.31 15.40
N GLU A 18 -2.25 -13.56 14.45
CA GLU A 18 -2.40 -12.73 13.23
C GLU A 18 -2.60 -11.24 13.55
N ARG A 19 -3.31 -10.93 14.64
CA ARG A 19 -3.53 -9.55 15.09
C ARG A 19 -2.27 -8.85 15.56
N LEU A 20 -1.26 -9.62 16.00
CA LEU A 20 0.04 -9.09 16.42
C LEU A 20 0.96 -8.86 15.22
N ASN A 21 0.79 -9.61 14.14
CA ASN A 21 1.51 -9.42 12.87
C ASN A 21 0.92 -8.28 12.01
N ARG A 22 -0.26 -7.78 12.38
CA ARG A 22 -0.95 -6.71 11.64
C ARG A 22 -0.27 -5.36 11.87
N ASP A 23 0.03 -4.65 10.79
CA ASP A 23 0.58 -3.29 10.89
C ASP A 23 -0.34 -2.37 11.70
N PRO A 24 0.20 -1.66 12.70
CA PRO A 24 -0.59 -0.74 13.50
C PRO A 24 -1.01 0.47 12.67
N ALA A 25 -2.17 1.02 13.01
CA ALA A 25 -2.59 2.31 12.47
C ALA A 25 -1.78 3.43 13.13
N VAL A 26 -1.09 4.24 12.33
CA VAL A 26 -0.23 5.34 12.79
C VAL A 26 -1.02 6.64 12.88
N LEU A 27 -1.69 7.03 11.80
CA LEU A 27 -2.37 8.32 11.70
C LEU A 27 -3.82 8.16 11.27
N ARG A 28 -4.77 8.46 12.17
CA ARG A 28 -6.22 8.51 11.87
C ARG A 28 -6.77 7.23 11.21
N GLY A 29 -6.16 6.07 11.48
CA GLY A 29 -6.54 4.78 10.90
C GLY A 29 -5.76 4.36 9.65
N LEU A 30 -4.81 5.17 9.18
CA LEU A 30 -3.86 4.83 8.11
C LEU A 30 -2.68 4.06 8.70
N THR A 31 -2.26 2.99 8.01
CA THR A 31 -0.96 2.36 8.28
C THR A 31 0.18 3.26 7.81
N ASN A 32 1.42 2.97 8.21
CA ASN A 32 2.59 3.75 7.81
C ASN A 32 2.71 3.87 6.27
N ASP A 33 2.56 2.76 5.56
CA ASP A 33 2.66 2.72 4.09
C ASP A 33 1.56 3.55 3.42
N GLU A 34 0.35 3.53 3.96
CA GLU A 34 -0.77 4.28 3.41
C GLU A 34 -0.64 5.78 3.63
N MET A 35 -0.02 6.16 4.75
CA MET A 35 0.33 7.53 5.03
C MET A 35 1.31 8.07 3.99
N TRP A 36 2.35 7.31 3.62
CA TRP A 36 3.29 7.71 2.58
C TRP A 36 2.62 7.87 1.21
N VAL A 37 1.75 6.94 0.83
CA VAL A 37 0.96 7.07 -0.41
C VAL A 37 0.09 8.32 -0.38
N ALA A 38 -0.61 8.56 0.73
CA ALA A 38 -1.44 9.76 0.90
C ALA A 38 -0.63 11.06 0.85
N LEU A 39 0.56 11.08 1.45
CA LEU A 39 1.50 12.21 1.41
C LEU A 39 1.97 12.49 -0.02
N ILE A 40 2.38 11.47 -0.76
CA ILE A 40 2.82 11.62 -2.16
C ILE A 40 1.67 12.14 -3.03
N VAL A 41 0.47 11.56 -2.90
CA VAL A 41 -0.72 12.02 -3.64
C VAL A 41 -1.04 13.47 -3.32
N GLY A 42 -1.03 13.84 -2.03
CA GLY A 42 -1.27 15.21 -1.59
C GLY A 42 -0.21 16.19 -2.09
N ALA A 43 1.06 15.78 -2.10
CA ALA A 43 2.16 16.61 -2.60
C ALA A 43 2.03 16.86 -4.11
N VAL A 44 1.76 15.81 -4.89
CA VAL A 44 1.54 15.92 -6.35
C VAL A 44 0.33 16.82 -6.64
N LEU A 45 -0.81 16.60 -5.97
CA LEU A 45 -1.99 17.45 -6.13
C LEU A 45 -1.69 18.91 -5.78
N GLY A 46 -0.98 19.14 -4.67
CA GLY A 46 -0.63 20.48 -4.24
C GLY A 46 0.39 21.17 -5.15
N MET A 47 1.30 20.45 -5.79
CA MET A 47 2.17 21.02 -6.83
C MET A 47 1.39 21.34 -8.12
N VAL A 48 0.49 20.45 -8.55
CA VAL A 48 -0.35 20.66 -9.75
C VAL A 48 -1.26 21.87 -9.56
N LEU A 49 -1.84 22.04 -8.38
CA LEU A 49 -2.67 23.21 -8.05
C LEU A 49 -1.83 24.46 -7.73
N GLY A 50 -0.70 24.27 -7.07
CA GLY A 50 0.21 25.34 -6.64
C GLY A 50 0.98 25.97 -7.80
N GLY A 51 1.28 25.24 -8.88
CA GLY A 51 1.99 25.77 -10.05
C GLY A 51 1.26 26.95 -10.70
N PRO A 52 -0.02 26.79 -11.11
CA PRO A 52 -0.82 27.90 -11.64
C PRO A 52 -0.95 29.07 -10.65
N LEU A 53 -1.14 28.77 -9.36
CA LEU A 53 -1.22 29.77 -8.30
C LEU A 53 0.10 30.54 -8.13
N ALA A 54 1.24 29.88 -8.26
CA ALA A 54 2.57 30.49 -8.17
C ALA A 54 2.85 31.44 -9.33
N VAL A 55 2.42 31.07 -10.53
CA VAL A 55 2.49 31.95 -11.70
C VAL A 55 1.58 33.16 -11.49
N ALA A 56 0.33 32.95 -11.04
CA ALA A 56 -0.63 34.03 -10.81
C ALA A 56 -0.21 35.01 -9.71
N THR A 57 0.44 34.52 -8.66
CA THR A 57 0.89 35.32 -7.51
C THR A 57 2.33 35.83 -7.65
N VAL A 58 3.04 35.43 -8.73
CA VAL A 58 4.48 35.70 -8.96
C VAL A 58 5.32 35.32 -7.71
N SER A 59 4.89 34.30 -6.98
CA SER A 59 5.49 33.93 -5.71
C SER A 59 5.78 32.43 -5.67
N ILE A 60 7.06 32.10 -5.69
CA ILE A 60 7.54 30.72 -5.61
C ILE A 60 7.19 30.05 -4.27
N ALA A 61 6.93 30.85 -3.22
CA ALA A 61 6.54 30.36 -1.91
C ALA A 61 5.13 29.74 -1.88
N THR A 62 4.29 30.01 -2.89
CA THR A 62 2.95 29.41 -2.98
C THR A 62 2.96 27.93 -3.37
N LEU A 63 4.01 27.47 -4.06
CA LEU A 63 4.20 26.06 -4.40
C LEU A 63 4.30 25.17 -3.14
N PRO A 64 5.26 25.39 -2.21
CA PRO A 64 5.37 24.57 -1.02
C PRO A 64 4.16 24.74 -0.08
N THR A 65 3.52 25.91 0.00
CA THR A 65 2.34 26.08 0.85
C THR A 65 1.13 25.30 0.32
N CYS A 66 0.85 25.35 -0.99
CA CYS A 66 -0.17 24.52 -1.61
C CYS A 66 0.13 23.03 -1.47
N MET A 67 1.40 22.63 -1.62
CA MET A 67 1.87 21.27 -1.39
C MET A 67 1.52 20.78 0.03
N PHE A 68 1.97 21.48 1.07
CA PHE A 68 1.70 21.11 2.46
C PHE A 68 0.20 21.16 2.80
N LEU A 69 -0.53 22.15 2.27
CA LEU A 69 -1.97 22.26 2.47
C LEU A 69 -2.71 21.05 1.90
N CYS A 70 -2.41 20.66 0.66
CA CYS A 70 -3.01 19.48 0.03
C CYS A 70 -2.60 18.18 0.75
N MET A 71 -1.34 18.03 1.17
CA MET A 71 -0.89 16.90 1.97
C MET A 71 -1.71 16.76 3.26
N ALA A 72 -1.91 17.87 3.99
CA ALA A 72 -2.73 17.88 5.20
C ALA A 72 -4.19 17.49 4.91
N LEU A 73 -4.81 18.07 3.87
CA LEU A 73 -6.19 17.74 3.48
C LEU A 73 -6.37 16.27 3.11
N VAL A 74 -5.43 15.71 2.33
CA VAL A 74 -5.45 14.29 1.95
C VAL A 74 -5.24 13.39 3.16
N LEU A 75 -4.36 13.72 4.11
CA LEU A 75 -4.22 12.95 5.34
C LEU A 75 -5.49 13.00 6.21
N LEU A 76 -6.10 14.19 6.31
CA LEU A 76 -7.31 14.38 7.11
C LEU A 76 -8.51 13.63 6.52
N GLY A 77 -8.68 13.64 5.20
CA GLY A 77 -9.77 12.96 4.49
C GLY A 77 -9.50 11.48 4.18
N GLY A 78 -8.24 11.15 3.91
CA GLY A 78 -7.78 9.87 3.40
C GLY A 78 -8.07 8.72 4.35
N GLY A 79 -7.90 8.90 5.66
CA GLY A 79 -8.24 7.85 6.64
C GLY A 79 -9.72 7.45 6.60
N LYS A 80 -10.65 8.40 6.43
CA LYS A 80 -12.09 8.10 6.34
C LYS A 80 -12.43 7.41 5.01
N LEU A 81 -11.88 7.91 3.91
CA LEU A 81 -12.12 7.37 2.57
C LEU A 81 -11.54 5.96 2.44
N LEU A 82 -10.30 5.77 2.92
CA LEU A 82 -9.63 4.48 2.90
C LEU A 82 -10.31 3.46 3.81
N ARG A 83 -10.79 3.86 4.98
CA ARG A 83 -11.58 2.97 5.85
C ARG A 83 -12.88 2.50 5.20
N ARG A 84 -13.50 3.33 4.34
CA ARG A 84 -14.66 2.92 3.54
C ARG A 84 -14.25 1.96 2.42
N ALA A 85 -13.19 2.29 1.68
CA ALA A 85 -12.67 1.48 0.58
C ALA A 85 -12.14 0.10 1.04
N LYS A 86 -11.58 0.03 2.24
CA LYS A 86 -11.08 -1.20 2.87
C LYS A 86 -12.16 -2.13 3.44
N ARG A 87 -13.45 -1.76 3.41
CA ARG A 87 -14.51 -2.64 3.92
C ARG A 87 -14.50 -3.97 3.14
N ALA A 88 -14.30 -5.07 3.85
CA ALA A 88 -14.18 -6.43 3.31
C ALA A 88 -12.98 -6.65 2.34
N ARG A 89 -11.92 -5.82 2.41
CA ARG A 89 -10.70 -6.00 1.61
C ARG A 89 -9.50 -6.38 2.49
N PRO A 90 -8.54 -7.16 1.97
CA PRO A 90 -7.28 -7.49 2.66
C PRO A 90 -6.44 -6.23 2.96
N GLU A 91 -5.49 -6.33 3.90
CA GLU A 91 -4.58 -5.22 4.26
C GLU A 91 -3.68 -4.78 3.10
N THR A 92 -3.11 -5.73 2.39
CA THR A 92 -2.18 -5.48 1.28
C THR A 92 -2.90 -5.08 -0.01
N TRP A 93 -4.23 -4.94 0.03
CA TRP A 93 -5.05 -4.69 -1.15
C TRP A 93 -4.66 -3.37 -1.84
N LEU A 94 -4.46 -2.29 -1.08
CA LEU A 94 -4.15 -0.98 -1.67
C LEU A 94 -2.82 -1.02 -2.43
N TYR A 95 -1.78 -1.55 -1.79
CA TYR A 95 -0.48 -1.73 -2.41
C TYR A 95 -0.55 -2.62 -3.66
N ARG A 96 -1.18 -3.80 -3.54
CA ARG A 96 -1.34 -4.72 -4.68
C ARG A 96 -2.17 -4.12 -5.81
N ARG A 97 -3.18 -3.31 -5.49
CA ARG A 97 -4.01 -2.63 -6.50
C ARG A 97 -3.23 -1.54 -7.23
N LEU A 98 -2.43 -0.76 -6.51
CA LEU A 98 -1.52 0.23 -7.10
C LEU A 98 -0.45 -0.45 -7.96
N GLN A 99 0.21 -1.49 -7.45
CA GLN A 99 1.16 -2.29 -8.23
C GLN A 99 0.53 -2.83 -9.51
N TRP A 100 -0.69 -3.38 -9.41
CA TRP A 100 -1.42 -3.87 -10.56
C TRP A 100 -1.74 -2.77 -11.56
N GLN A 101 -2.19 -1.59 -11.11
CA GLN A 101 -2.45 -0.45 -12.01
C GLN A 101 -1.17 0.04 -12.68
N LEU A 102 -0.08 0.16 -11.93
CA LEU A 102 1.23 0.55 -12.46
C LEU A 102 1.73 -0.44 -13.50
N ALA A 103 1.62 -1.74 -13.21
CA ALA A 103 2.03 -2.79 -14.12
C ALA A 103 1.13 -2.89 -15.35
N ALA A 104 -0.18 -2.70 -15.20
CA ALA A 104 -1.14 -2.79 -16.30
C ALA A 104 -1.07 -1.58 -17.25
N HIS A 105 -0.85 -0.37 -16.73
CA HIS A 105 -0.86 0.86 -17.55
C HIS A 105 0.53 1.26 -18.04
N TRP A 106 1.57 1.08 -17.21
CA TRP A 106 2.93 1.53 -17.52
C TRP A 106 3.96 0.39 -17.58
N GLY A 107 3.55 -0.87 -17.38
CA GLY A 107 4.45 -2.03 -17.41
C GLY A 107 5.40 -2.15 -16.21
N ILE A 108 5.34 -1.20 -15.26
CA ILE A 108 6.27 -1.11 -14.14
C ILE A 108 6.02 -2.24 -13.15
N GLY A 109 7.05 -3.06 -12.88
CA GLY A 109 6.97 -4.14 -11.89
C GLY A 109 6.13 -5.35 -12.33
N SER A 110 5.83 -5.46 -13.62
CA SER A 110 5.09 -6.60 -14.20
C SER A 110 5.77 -7.95 -13.96
N GLN A 111 7.10 -7.99 -13.78
CA GLN A 111 7.86 -9.18 -13.44
C GLN A 111 7.53 -9.77 -12.04
N TYR A 112 6.97 -8.97 -11.14
CA TYR A 112 6.62 -9.39 -9.78
C TYR A 112 5.16 -9.85 -9.65
N LEU A 113 4.34 -9.68 -10.71
CA LEU A 113 2.93 -10.02 -10.70
C LEU A 113 2.60 -11.01 -11.83
N ILE A 114 1.80 -12.02 -11.52
CA ILE A 114 1.22 -12.89 -12.54
C ILE A 114 0.02 -12.12 -13.13
N LEU A 115 0.24 -11.46 -14.27
CA LEU A 115 -0.77 -10.68 -14.99
C LEU A 115 -1.45 -11.48 -16.11
N HIS A 116 -1.02 -12.71 -16.34
CA HIS A 116 -1.57 -13.56 -17.38
C HIS A 116 -2.80 -14.32 -16.88
N SER A 117 -3.88 -14.25 -17.65
CA SER A 117 -5.01 -15.17 -17.54
C SER A 117 -4.85 -16.30 -18.55
N GLY A 118 -5.21 -17.50 -18.15
CA GLY A 118 -5.17 -18.68 -19.02
C GLY A 118 -6.01 -19.81 -18.43
N PRO A 119 -6.39 -20.80 -19.26
CA PRO A 119 -7.08 -21.97 -18.77
C PRO A 119 -6.19 -22.72 -17.78
N TRP A 120 -6.76 -23.10 -16.64
CA TRP A 120 -6.06 -23.92 -15.66
C TRP A 120 -5.81 -25.31 -16.25
N ALA A 121 -4.55 -25.66 -16.47
CA ALA A 121 -4.13 -26.99 -16.89
C ALA A 121 -3.40 -27.69 -15.74
N VAL A 122 -3.84 -28.90 -15.40
CA VAL A 122 -3.23 -29.70 -14.30
C VAL A 122 -1.89 -30.33 -14.73
N ARG A 123 -1.58 -30.33 -16.04
CA ARG A 123 -0.40 -30.97 -16.60
C ARG A 123 0.81 -30.02 -16.58
N ARG A 124 1.87 -30.38 -15.85
CA ARG A 124 3.17 -29.69 -15.91
C ARG A 124 3.80 -29.90 -17.29
N THR A 125 3.87 -28.85 -18.10
CA THR A 125 4.42 -28.91 -19.47
C THR A 125 5.95 -28.77 -19.53
N ARG A 126 6.60 -28.39 -18.42
CA ARG A 126 8.08 -28.30 -18.34
C ARG A 126 8.60 -29.22 -17.24
N ARG A 127 9.51 -30.13 -17.60
CA ARG A 127 10.35 -30.82 -16.62
C ARG A 127 11.37 -29.79 -16.10
N PRO A 128 11.47 -29.55 -14.78
CA PRO A 128 12.58 -28.76 -14.26
C PRO A 128 13.89 -29.45 -14.65
N MET A 129 14.75 -28.73 -15.37
CA MET A 129 16.07 -29.22 -15.75
C MET A 129 16.88 -29.41 -14.46
N ARG A 130 17.28 -30.64 -14.17
CA ARG A 130 18.13 -30.95 -13.02
C ARG A 130 19.53 -30.44 -13.35
N ILE A 131 19.95 -29.35 -12.73
CA ILE A 131 21.36 -28.96 -12.74
C ILE A 131 22.07 -30.02 -11.88
N ALA A 132 22.86 -30.88 -12.51
CA ALA A 132 23.72 -31.83 -11.82
C ALA A 132 24.87 -31.07 -11.11
N PRO A 133 25.37 -31.58 -9.98
CA PRO A 133 26.41 -30.91 -9.18
C PRO A 133 27.74 -30.77 -9.93
#